data_AF-A0A3L9L5R4-F1
#
_entry.id   AF-A0A3L9L5R4-F1
#
_cell.length_a   1.000
_cell.length_b   1.000
_cell.length_c   1.000
_cell.angle_alpha   90.00
_cell.angle_beta   90.00
_cell.angle_gamma   90.00
#
_symmetry.space_group_name_H-M   'P 1'
#
loop_
_entity.id
_entity.type
_entity.pdbx_description
1 polymer ?
#
loop_
_entity_poly.entity_id
_entity_poly.type
_entity_poly.pdbx_seq_one_letter_code
_entity_poly.pdbx_strand_id
1 'polypeptide(L)'
;MSGHEFSAVASLPEATATDEPLFTVTRGNPTPEDLAALVAVLGARPEPEQAPAARPHRAPRSQSRRIRLGLRLRPGRGAWRWTQPER
;
A
#
# COMPACT_ATOMS: atom_id res chain seq x y z
N MET A 1 -42.93 -39.65 5.74
CA MET A 1 -42.01 -39.60 4.58
C MET A 1 -42.30 -38.30 3.86
N SER A 2 -41.60 -37.23 4.25
CA SER A 2 -40.48 -36.65 3.49
C SER A 2 -40.98 -35.97 2.21
N GLY A 3 -40.77 -34.67 1.99
CA GLY A 3 -39.96 -33.70 2.71
C GLY A 3 -40.31 -32.29 2.23
N HIS A 4 -39.87 -31.33 3.03
CA HIS A 4 -39.97 -29.90 2.79
C HIS A 4 -39.44 -29.52 1.40
N GLU A 5 -40.30 -28.85 0.63
CA GLU A 5 -39.85 -27.75 -0.21
C GLU A 5 -39.21 -26.71 0.69
N PHE A 6 -38.04 -26.20 0.30
CA PHE A 6 -37.73 -24.76 0.25
C PHE A 6 -36.34 -24.60 -0.40
N SER A 7 -36.35 -24.11 -1.64
CA SER A 7 -35.19 -23.49 -2.25
C SER A 7 -34.86 -22.22 -1.47
N ALA A 8 -33.64 -22.14 -0.94
CA ALA A 8 -33.02 -20.90 -0.53
C ALA A 8 -31.51 -21.10 -0.68
N VAL A 9 -30.99 -20.82 -1.87
CA VAL A 9 -29.58 -20.46 -2.03
C VAL A 9 -29.39 -19.24 -1.14
N ALA A 10 -28.78 -19.45 0.02
CA ALA A 10 -28.45 -18.38 0.94
C ALA A 10 -27.66 -17.33 0.16
N SER A 11 -28.21 -16.13 0.07
CA SER A 11 -27.50 -14.95 -0.37
C SER A 11 -26.21 -14.86 0.44
N LEU A 12 -25.09 -15.11 -0.23
CA LEU A 12 -23.81 -14.56 0.22
C LEU A 12 -24.02 -13.06 0.40
N PRO A 13 -23.47 -12.43 1.45
CA PRO A 13 -23.49 -10.98 1.51
C PRO A 13 -22.78 -10.49 0.25
N GLU A 14 -23.56 -9.95 -0.69
CA GLU A 14 -23.06 -9.13 -1.78
C GLU A 14 -22.26 -8.03 -1.08
N ALA A 15 -20.93 -8.14 -1.15
CA ALA A 15 -20.03 -7.19 -0.52
C ALA A 15 -20.10 -5.88 -1.32
N THR A 16 -21.20 -5.15 -1.18
CA THR A 16 -21.36 -3.77 -1.61
C THR A 16 -20.69 -2.85 -0.59
N ALA A 17 -19.45 -3.15 -0.23
CA ALA A 17 -18.60 -2.21 0.46
C ALA A 17 -17.95 -1.35 -0.61
N THR A 18 -18.46 -0.14 -0.81
CA THR A 18 -17.69 0.95 -1.42
C THR A 18 -16.62 1.38 -0.41
N ASP A 19 -15.72 0.46 -0.09
CA ASP A 19 -14.53 0.74 0.71
C ASP A 19 -13.42 1.15 -0.25
N GLU A 20 -12.75 2.26 0.06
CA GLU A 20 -11.57 2.64 -0.71
C GLU A 20 -10.54 1.50 -0.58
N PRO A 21 -9.99 0.96 -1.68
CA PRO A 21 -9.13 -0.20 -1.62
C PRO A 21 -7.89 0.10 -0.76
N LEU A 22 -7.64 -0.73 0.26
CA LEU A 22 -6.49 -0.58 1.19
C LEU A 22 -5.15 -0.43 0.46
N PHE A 23 -4.98 -1.15 -0.66
CA PHE A 23 -3.88 -0.99 -1.60
C PHE A 23 -4.25 -1.60 -2.96
N THR A 24 -3.46 -1.29 -3.99
CA THR A 24 -3.60 -1.86 -5.34
C THR A 24 -2.29 -2.47 -5.84
N VAL A 25 -2.39 -3.56 -6.59
CA VAL A 25 -1.24 -4.25 -7.19
C VAL A 25 -1.05 -3.72 -8.62
N THR A 26 -0.04 -2.89 -8.83
CA THR A 26 0.22 -2.27 -10.14
C THR A 26 1.03 -3.16 -11.09
N ARG A 27 1.63 -4.25 -10.59
CA ARG A 27 2.44 -5.19 -11.37
C ARG A 27 2.50 -6.56 -10.69
N GLY A 28 2.52 -7.62 -11.51
CA GLY A 28 2.61 -9.00 -11.05
C GLY A 28 1.22 -9.65 -10.90
N ASN A 29 1.19 -10.93 -10.53
CA ASN A 29 -0.03 -11.67 -10.24
C ASN A 29 0.17 -12.47 -8.94
N PRO A 30 0.11 -11.79 -7.77
CA PRO A 30 0.30 -12.45 -6.48
C PRO A 30 -0.82 -13.45 -6.21
N THR A 31 -0.52 -14.51 -5.47
CA THR A 31 -1.56 -15.45 -5.05
C THR A 31 -2.39 -14.85 -3.91
N PRO A 32 -3.60 -15.39 -3.64
CA PRO A 32 -4.40 -14.97 -2.49
C PRO A 32 -3.66 -15.06 -1.16
N GLU A 33 -2.79 -16.07 -1.01
CA GLU A 33 -1.97 -16.29 0.18
C GLU A 33 -0.94 -15.18 0.36
N ASP A 34 -0.30 -14.72 -0.72
CA ASP A 34 0.64 -13.61 -0.69
C ASP A 34 -0.04 -12.32 -0.21
N LEU A 35 -1.27 -12.06 -0.69
CA LEU A 35 -2.07 -10.90 -0.28
C LEU A 35 -2.46 -10.99 1.20
N ALA A 36 -2.88 -12.16 1.67
CA ALA A 36 -3.22 -12.39 3.07
C ALA A 36 -2.00 -12.17 3.99
N ALA A 37 -0.83 -12.70 3.60
CA ALA A 37 0.41 -12.50 4.33
C ALA A 37 0.82 -11.02 4.38
N LEU A 38 0.67 -10.29 3.27
CA LEU A 38 0.97 -8.86 3.22
C LEU A 38 0.07 -8.06 4.18
N VAL A 39 -1.24 -8.33 4.17
CA VAL A 39 -2.20 -7.69 5.09
C VAL A 39 -1.84 -7.99 6.54
N ALA A 40 -1.50 -9.24 6.87
CA ALA A 40 -1.10 -9.62 8.22
C ALA A 40 0.16 -8.87 8.70
N VAL A 41 1.18 -8.75 7.83
CA VAL A 41 2.40 -8.00 8.14
C VAL A 41 2.13 -6.51 8.35
N LEU A 42 1.31 -5.90 7.49
CA LEU A 42 0.95 -4.49 7.61
C LEU A 42 0.12 -4.22 8.87
N GLY A 43 -0.84 -5.09 9.19
CA GLY A 43 -1.67 -4.99 10.39
C GLY A 43 -0.92 -5.27 11.69
N ALA A 44 0.16 -6.04 11.66
CA ALA A 44 1.00 -6.30 12.82
C ALA A 44 2.05 -5.20 13.09
N ARG A 45 2.16 -4.20 12.21
CA ARG A 45 3.16 -3.14 12.39
C ARG A 45 2.74 -2.26 13.58
N PRO A 46 3.64 -2.02 14.55
CA PRO A 46 3.34 -1.12 15.65
C PRO A 46 3.03 0.29 15.10
N GLU A 47 2.06 0.95 15.73
CA GLU A 47 1.76 2.37 15.50
C GLU A 47 3.09 3.13 15.55
N PRO A 48 3.45 3.90 14.50
CA PRO A 48 4.62 4.74 14.59
C PRO A 48 4.36 5.71 15.74
N GLU A 49 5.14 5.58 16.81
CA GLU A 49 5.16 6.57 17.88
C GLU A 49 5.34 7.93 17.22
N GLN A 50 4.44 8.87 17.51
CA GLN A 50 4.38 10.18 16.86
C GLN A 50 5.72 10.89 17.03
N ALA A 51 6.64 10.63 16.12
CA ALA A 51 7.90 11.33 16.06
C ALA A 51 7.54 12.79 15.83
N PRO A 52 8.08 13.73 16.62
CA PRO A 52 7.79 15.15 16.45
C PRO A 52 7.99 15.51 14.99
N ALA A 53 7.02 16.24 14.43
CA ALA A 53 6.96 16.60 13.02
C ALA A 53 8.36 16.87 12.49
N ALA A 54 8.86 15.97 11.65
CA ALA A 54 10.17 16.11 11.07
C ALA A 54 10.16 17.44 10.33
N ARG A 55 10.96 18.42 10.79
CA ARG A 55 11.16 19.69 10.08
C ARG A 55 11.41 19.33 8.62
N PRO A 56 10.77 20.04 7.65
CA PRO A 56 10.97 19.74 6.24
C PRO A 56 12.46 19.68 5.98
N HIS A 57 12.96 18.47 5.73
CA HIS A 57 14.38 18.24 5.57
C HIS A 57 14.72 18.77 4.19
N ARG A 58 14.98 20.08 4.13
CA ARG A 58 15.28 20.83 2.91
C ARG A 58 16.22 19.96 2.09
N ALA A 59 15.75 19.47 0.95
CA ALA A 59 16.56 18.60 0.10
C ALA A 59 17.94 19.24 -0.04
N PRO A 60 19.05 18.52 0.27
CA PRO A 60 20.39 19.07 0.14
C PRO A 60 20.49 19.79 -1.19
N ARG A 61 21.00 21.03 -1.23
CA ARG A 61 20.99 21.88 -2.44
C ARG A 61 21.54 21.18 -3.69
N SER A 62 22.40 20.18 -3.51
CA SER A 62 22.93 19.30 -4.54
C SER A 62 21.86 18.42 -5.22
N GLN A 63 20.85 17.93 -4.50
CA GLN A 63 19.77 17.10 -5.03
C GLN A 63 18.82 17.91 -5.92
N SER A 64 18.35 19.06 -5.45
CA SER A 64 17.49 19.95 -6.26
C SER A 64 18.20 20.40 -7.53
N ARG A 65 19.52 20.63 -7.48
CA ARG A 65 20.32 20.95 -8.66
C ARG A 65 20.37 19.78 -9.66
N ARG A 66 20.54 18.53 -9.20
CA ARG A 66 20.57 17.35 -10.08
C ARG A 66 19.24 17.11 -10.79
N ILE A 67 18.13 17.25 -10.07
CA ILE A 67 16.78 17.12 -10.64
C ILE A 67 16.57 18.17 -11.74
N ARG A 68 16.91 19.45 -11.48
CA ARG A 68 16.81 20.52 -12.49
C ARG A 68 17.70 20.31 -13.72
N LEU A 69 18.81 19.59 -13.57
CA LEU A 69 19.73 19.26 -14.65
C LEU A 69 19.38 17.94 -15.36
N GLY A 70 18.25 17.30 -15.04
CA GLY A 70 17.85 16.01 -15.63
C GLY A 70 18.79 14.85 -15.30
N LEU A 71 19.67 15.02 -14.30
CA LEU A 71 20.63 14.00 -13.90
C LEU A 71 19.89 12.88 -13.16
N ARG A 72 19.93 11.67 -13.70
CA ARG A 72 19.26 10.52 -13.10
C ARG A 72 19.77 10.26 -11.67
N LEU A 73 18.85 9.87 -10.80
CA LEU A 73 19.20 9.29 -9.51
C LEU A 73 20.03 8.05 -9.77
N ARG A 74 21.16 7.93 -9.08
CA ARG A 74 22.04 6.77 -9.24
C ARG A 74 21.30 5.57 -8.65
N PRO A 75 21.05 4.49 -9.41
CA PRO A 75 20.40 3.30 -8.87
C PRO A 75 21.27 2.71 -7.76
N GLY A 76 20.65 2.32 -6.65
CA GLY A 76 21.37 1.82 -5.48
C GLY A 76 20.49 1.75 -4.23
N ARG A 77 21.03 1.13 -3.17
CA ARG A 77 20.34 1.04 -1.87
C ARG A 77 19.97 2.45 -1.40
N GLY A 78 18.69 2.66 -1.12
CA GLY A 78 18.16 3.96 -0.69
C GLY A 78 17.74 4.91 -1.81
N ALA A 79 17.82 4.54 -3.09
CA ALA A 79 17.37 5.38 -4.20
C ALA A 79 15.88 5.77 -4.10
N TRP A 80 15.04 4.88 -3.54
CA TRP A 80 13.62 5.10 -3.30
C TRP A 80 13.31 6.18 -2.24
N ARG A 81 14.27 6.49 -1.36
CA ARG A 81 14.13 7.57 -0.36
C ARG A 81 14.16 8.95 -1.02
N TRP A 82 14.72 9.03 -2.23
CA TRP A 82 14.81 10.27 -3.01
C TRP A 82 13.66 10.45 -4.00
N THR A 83 12.76 9.46 -4.12
CA THR A 83 11.57 9.52 -4.98
C THR A 83 10.29 9.78 -4.18
N GLN A 84 10.38 9.97 -2.86
CA GLN A 84 9.21 10.32 -2.04
C GLN A 84 8.86 11.79 -2.32
N PRO A 85 7.61 12.11 -2.70
CA PRO A 85 7.15 13.50 -2.76
C PRO A 85 7.22 14.11 -1.35
N GLU A 86 7.63 15.37 -1.24
CA GLU A 86 7.55 16.12 0.01
C GLU A 86 6.08 16.15 0.45
N ARG A 87 5.77 15.57 1.62
CA ARG A 87 4.47 15.68 2.29
C ARG A 87 4.34 17.04 2.94
#